data_AF-A0A392P7I2-F1
#
_entry.id   AF-A0A392P7I2-F1
#
_cell.length_a   1.000
_cell.length_b   1.000
_cell.length_c   1.000
_cell.angle_alpha   90.00
_cell.angle_beta   90.00
_cell.angle_gamma   90.00
#
_symmetry.space_group_name_H-M   'P 1'
#
loop_
_entity.id
_entity.type
_entity.pdbx_description
1 polymer ?
#
loop_
_entity_poly.entity_id
_entity_poly.type
_entity_poly.pdbx_seq_one_letter_code
_entity_poly.pdbx_strand_id
1 'polypeptide(L)'
;KSKFHLVETDRKRRDGVIDWRETTSIVTQPQVYGRDEDKDKIVNFLISDASESEDLSVYPLIGIGGLGKTTLAQLIFNHKRIIDHFELRTWVCVSEDFSLKRMTKAIIGSISGNSYDCEDLDLEPLQRRLQELLRGKRYLLVLDDLWDEEQENWQKLKSVLSCGRKGASILVTTRLSKVAEIMGTVPPHELSMMSDEDCWELFKNRAFGPTEEVCCALKEKKKNGSMSRKVSCGPYKVRTLSCRP
;
A
#
# COMPACT_ATOMS: atom_id res chain seq x y z
N LYS A 1 -26.00 -37.34 -13.72
CA LYS A 1 -24.54 -37.27 -13.95
C LYS A 1 -24.29 -36.26 -15.07
N SER A 2 -23.97 -35.01 -14.74
CA SER A 2 -23.63 -33.96 -15.72
C SER A 2 -22.11 -33.84 -15.80
N LYS A 3 -21.54 -34.09 -16.99
CA LYS A 3 -20.12 -33.89 -17.30
C LYS A 3 -19.93 -32.42 -17.69
N PHE A 4 -19.22 -31.67 -16.86
CA PHE A 4 -18.70 -30.36 -17.27
C PHE A 4 -17.40 -30.58 -18.06
N HIS A 5 -17.38 -30.18 -19.34
CA HIS A 5 -16.15 -30.01 -20.10
C HIS A 5 -15.54 -28.67 -19.70
N LEU A 6 -14.41 -28.71 -18.99
CA LEU A 6 -13.54 -27.54 -18.85
C LEU A 6 -12.63 -27.52 -20.09
N VAL A 7 -12.87 -26.55 -20.96
CA VAL A 7 -11.92 -26.21 -22.03
C VAL A 7 -10.80 -25.41 -21.36
N GLU A 8 -9.64 -26.02 -21.20
CA GLU A 8 -8.40 -25.29 -20.91
C GLU A 8 -8.14 -24.32 -22.05
N THR A 9 -8.47 -23.05 -21.82
CA THR A 9 -8.04 -21.97 -22.71
C THR A 9 -6.60 -21.66 -22.32
N ASP A 10 -5.68 -22.21 -23.11
CA ASP A 10 -4.26 -21.94 -23.04
C ASP A 10 -4.03 -20.42 -23.17
N ARG A 11 -3.90 -19.74 -22.02
CA ARG A 11 -3.65 -18.30 -21.96
C ARG A 11 -2.19 -18.09 -22.34
N LYS A 12 -1.93 -17.96 -23.65
CA LYS A 12 -0.72 -17.31 -24.16
C LYS A 12 -0.47 -16.04 -23.33
N ARG A 13 0.63 -16.04 -22.58
CA ARG A 13 1.14 -14.90 -21.81
C ARG A 13 1.23 -13.71 -22.76
N ARG A 14 0.39 -12.71 -22.55
CA ARG A 14 0.56 -11.38 -23.14
C ARG A 14 1.35 -10.59 -22.10
N ASP A 15 2.51 -10.06 -22.52
CA ASP A 15 3.35 -9.11 -21.76
C ASP A 15 2.63 -7.76 -21.57
N GLY A 16 1.43 -7.78 -20.99
CA GLY A 16 0.68 -6.59 -20.61
C GLY A 16 0.68 -6.49 -19.09
N VAL A 17 1.25 -5.42 -18.55
CA VAL A 17 1.00 -5.00 -17.17
C VAL A 17 -0.51 -5.03 -16.95
N ILE A 18 -0.93 -5.76 -15.94
CA ILE A 18 -2.32 -5.92 -15.60
C ILE A 18 -2.79 -4.62 -14.91
N ASP A 19 -3.33 -3.70 -15.72
CA ASP A 19 -3.83 -2.35 -15.38
C ASP A 19 -4.68 -2.26 -14.09
N TRP A 20 -5.40 -3.33 -13.70
CA TRP A 20 -6.26 -3.31 -12.52
C TRP A 20 -5.53 -3.33 -11.16
N ARG A 21 -4.20 -3.46 -11.13
CA ARG A 21 -3.40 -3.47 -9.88
C ARG A 21 -2.64 -2.18 -9.60
N GLU A 22 -2.64 -1.23 -10.52
CA GLU A 22 -1.88 0.01 -10.30
C GLU A 22 -2.48 0.81 -9.15
N THR A 23 -1.64 1.13 -8.15
CA THR A 23 -2.02 1.99 -7.03
C THR A 23 -1.34 3.34 -7.15
N THR A 24 -2.04 4.38 -6.73
CA THR A 24 -1.52 5.75 -6.71
C THR A 24 -1.49 6.27 -5.28
N SER A 25 -0.77 7.36 -5.07
CA SER A 25 -0.76 8.06 -3.77
C SER A 25 -2.07 8.80 -3.46
N ILE A 26 -3.04 8.85 -4.38
CA ILE A 26 -4.28 9.61 -4.23
C ILE A 26 -5.20 8.91 -3.22
N VAL A 27 -5.59 9.65 -2.18
CA VAL A 27 -6.56 9.17 -1.18
C VAL A 27 -7.95 9.20 -1.79
N THR A 28 -8.49 8.03 -2.11
CA THR A 28 -9.87 7.88 -2.60
C THR A 28 -10.89 7.81 -1.47
N GLN A 29 -10.46 7.43 -0.27
CA GLN A 29 -11.30 7.30 0.94
C GLN A 29 -10.61 8.01 2.11
N PRO A 30 -10.95 9.28 2.40
CA PRO A 30 -10.29 10.06 3.44
C PRO A 30 -10.66 9.61 4.86
N GLN A 31 -11.80 8.93 5.02
CA GLN A 31 -12.15 8.26 6.28
C GLN A 31 -11.87 6.77 6.20
N VAL A 32 -11.06 6.29 7.15
CA VAL A 32 -10.78 4.88 7.39
C VAL A 32 -11.00 4.62 8.87
N TYR A 33 -11.78 3.61 9.19
CA TYR A 33 -12.11 3.23 10.58
C TYR A 33 -11.11 2.22 11.11
N GLY A 34 -10.86 2.24 12.43
CA GLY A 34 -10.02 1.25 13.12
C GLY A 34 -8.53 1.27 12.76
N ARG A 35 -8.02 2.35 12.14
CA ARG A 35 -6.62 2.44 11.67
C ARG A 35 -5.85 3.63 12.22
N ASP A 36 -6.41 4.38 13.17
CA ASP A 36 -5.77 5.56 13.73
C ASP A 36 -4.50 5.22 14.51
N GLU A 37 -4.54 4.17 15.33
CA GLU A 37 -3.37 3.71 16.08
C GLU A 37 -2.24 3.23 15.16
N ASP A 38 -2.57 2.41 14.15
CA ASP A 38 -1.63 1.95 13.13
C ASP A 38 -0.97 3.15 12.42
N LYS A 39 -1.80 4.10 11.97
CA LYS A 39 -1.36 5.32 11.28
C LYS A 39 -0.44 6.16 12.17
N ASP A 40 -0.84 6.44 13.40
CA ASP A 40 -0.09 7.31 14.30
C ASP A 40 1.23 6.68 14.72
N LYS A 41 1.26 5.36 14.96
CA LYS A 41 2.49 4.63 15.24
C LYS A 41 3.50 4.76 14.11
N ILE A 42 3.07 4.55 12.86
CA ILE A 42 3.96 4.62 11.70
C ILE A 42 4.40 6.05 11.43
N VAL A 43 3.49 7.03 11.54
CA VAL A 43 3.85 8.46 11.39
C VAL A 43 4.86 8.88 12.45
N ASN A 44 4.66 8.50 13.71
CA ASN A 44 5.57 8.84 14.81
C ASN A 44 6.97 8.24 14.58
N PHE A 45 7.05 6.98 14.17
CA PHE A 45 8.30 6.34 13.80
C PHE A 45 9.03 7.12 12.69
N LEU A 46 8.32 7.43 11.59
CA LEU A 46 8.92 8.07 10.43
C LEU A 46 9.47 9.48 10.73
N ILE A 47 8.83 10.23 11.63
CA ILE A 47 9.22 11.62 11.94
C ILE A 47 10.11 11.75 13.18
N SER A 48 10.31 10.68 13.94
CA SER A 48 11.05 10.71 15.22
C SER A 48 12.19 9.68 15.25
N ASP A 49 11.87 8.39 15.27
CA ASP A 49 12.89 7.34 15.39
C ASP A 49 13.75 7.29 14.12
N ALA A 50 13.10 7.23 12.96
CA ALA A 50 13.77 7.19 11.67
C ALA A 50 14.49 8.51 11.35
N SER A 51 13.98 9.65 11.83
CA SER A 51 14.56 10.97 11.52
C SER A 51 15.97 11.15 12.09
N GLU A 52 16.29 10.40 13.15
CA GLU A 52 17.61 10.39 13.77
C GLU A 52 18.56 9.32 13.22
N SER A 53 18.11 8.49 12.27
CA SER A 53 18.94 7.49 11.59
C SER A 53 19.82 8.11 10.50
N GLU A 54 21.12 7.81 10.55
CA GLU A 54 22.06 8.10 9.45
C GLU A 54 21.87 7.12 8.28
N ASP A 55 21.46 5.88 8.57
CA ASP A 55 21.17 4.86 7.58
C ASP A 55 19.73 4.98 7.04
N LEU A 56 19.54 4.50 5.80
CA LEU A 56 18.23 4.39 5.17
C LEU A 56 17.29 3.47 5.96
N SER A 57 16.22 4.04 6.51
CA SER A 57 15.22 3.30 7.29
C SER A 57 14.16 2.68 6.37
N VAL A 58 13.80 1.42 6.60
CA VAL A 58 12.78 0.70 5.84
C VAL A 58 11.76 0.07 6.77
N TYR A 59 10.53 0.56 6.66
CA TYR A 59 9.40 0.16 7.50
C TYR A 59 8.46 -0.78 6.73
N PRO A 60 8.40 -2.08 7.08
CA PRO A 60 7.51 -3.02 6.40
C PRO A 60 6.11 -3.02 7.00
N LEU A 61 5.09 -2.87 6.16
CA LEU A 61 3.67 -3.03 6.48
C LEU A 61 3.15 -4.33 5.85
N ILE A 62 2.81 -5.31 6.69
CA ILE A 62 2.37 -6.64 6.24
C ILE A 62 0.93 -6.95 6.62
N GLY A 63 0.36 -7.96 5.98
CA GLY A 63 -0.97 -8.46 6.29
C GLY A 63 -1.63 -9.11 5.08
N ILE A 64 -2.71 -9.85 5.31
CA ILE A 64 -3.44 -10.53 4.24
C ILE A 64 -4.07 -9.55 3.23
N GLY A 65 -4.50 -10.07 2.08
CA GLY A 65 -5.20 -9.29 1.07
C GLY A 65 -6.48 -8.66 1.62
N GLY A 66 -6.76 -7.41 1.28
CA GLY A 66 -8.00 -6.73 1.66
C GLY A 66 -8.00 -6.01 3.01
N LEU A 67 -6.93 -6.10 3.81
CA LEU A 67 -6.86 -5.41 5.12
C LEU A 67 -6.65 -3.88 5.06
N GLY A 68 -6.44 -3.32 3.88
CA GLY A 68 -6.27 -1.87 3.69
C GLY A 68 -4.83 -1.36 3.82
N LYS A 69 -3.80 -2.21 3.63
CA LYS A 69 -2.38 -1.79 3.65
C LYS A 69 -2.10 -0.57 2.76
N THR A 70 -2.43 -0.66 1.48
CA THR A 70 -2.32 0.44 0.51
C THR A 70 -3.04 1.69 0.99
N THR A 71 -4.27 1.53 1.51
CA THR A 71 -5.06 2.65 2.02
C THR A 71 -4.41 3.31 3.22
N LEU A 72 -3.88 2.54 4.17
CA LEU A 72 -3.15 3.07 5.31
C LEU A 72 -1.87 3.78 4.86
N ALA A 73 -1.11 3.21 3.93
CA ALA A 73 0.06 3.85 3.36
C ALA A 73 -0.28 5.17 2.65
N GLN A 74 -1.41 5.24 1.92
CA GLN A 74 -1.91 6.49 1.33
C GLN A 74 -2.23 7.55 2.39
N LEU A 75 -2.87 7.15 3.51
CA LEU A 75 -3.15 8.07 4.61
C LEU A 75 -1.87 8.61 5.26
N ILE A 76 -0.87 7.75 5.47
CA ILE A 76 0.44 8.14 6.01
C ILE A 76 1.15 9.07 5.04
N PHE A 77 1.24 8.70 3.76
CA PHE A 77 1.91 9.48 2.72
C PHE A 77 1.37 10.91 2.60
N ASN A 78 0.07 11.09 2.81
CA ASN A 78 -0.62 12.38 2.75
C ASN A 78 -0.86 13.01 4.13
N HIS A 79 -0.33 12.43 5.20
CA HIS A 79 -0.48 12.97 6.54
C HIS A 79 0.27 14.30 6.66
N LYS A 80 -0.35 15.34 7.23
CA LYS A 80 0.25 16.68 7.34
C LYS A 80 1.68 16.66 7.91
N ARG A 81 1.89 15.95 9.04
CA ARG A 81 3.22 15.78 9.64
C ARG A 81 4.26 15.14 8.71
N ILE A 82 3.84 14.25 7.83
CA ILE A 82 4.72 13.60 6.84
C ILE A 82 5.04 14.58 5.70
N ILE A 83 4.05 15.33 5.23
CA ILE A 83 4.22 16.39 4.22
C ILE A 83 5.22 17.44 4.71
N ASP A 84 5.09 17.87 5.96
CA ASP A 84 5.94 18.92 6.55
C ASP A 84 7.37 18.40 6.86
N HIS A 85 7.53 17.09 7.08
CA HIS A 85 8.80 16.50 7.50
C HIS A 85 9.73 16.09 6.35
N PHE A 86 9.16 15.61 5.23
CA PHE A 86 9.93 15.07 4.10
C PHE A 86 9.99 16.07 2.94
N GLU A 87 11.21 16.38 2.50
CA GLU A 87 11.48 17.30 1.37
C GLU A 87 11.00 16.72 0.04
N LEU A 88 11.04 15.39 -0.09
CA LEU A 88 10.59 14.66 -1.26
C LEU A 88 9.73 13.47 -0.83
N ARG A 89 8.59 13.28 -1.49
CA ARG A 89 7.72 12.12 -1.29
C ARG A 89 7.42 11.50 -2.64
N THR A 90 7.60 10.20 -2.77
CA THR A 90 7.34 9.46 -4.02
C THR A 90 6.66 8.12 -3.73
N TRP A 91 5.80 7.70 -4.65
CA TRP A 91 5.02 6.48 -4.56
C TRP A 91 5.24 5.63 -5.81
N VAL A 92 5.53 4.35 -5.62
CA VAL A 92 5.69 3.37 -6.69
C VAL A 92 4.89 2.13 -6.34
N CYS A 93 3.91 1.80 -7.18
CA CYS A 93 3.26 0.50 -7.17
C CYS A 93 4.16 -0.50 -7.88
N VAL A 94 4.49 -1.61 -7.22
CA VAL A 94 5.39 -2.62 -7.78
C VAL A 94 4.57 -3.69 -8.49
N SER A 95 4.70 -3.77 -9.81
CA SER A 95 4.13 -4.87 -10.58
C SER A 95 4.85 -6.20 -10.27
N GLU A 96 4.22 -7.34 -10.59
CA GLU A 96 4.75 -8.70 -10.31
C GLU A 96 6.19 -8.92 -10.82
N ASP A 97 6.63 -8.20 -11.85
CA ASP A 97 8.00 -8.28 -12.38
C ASP A 97 8.94 -7.25 -11.72
N PHE A 98 9.58 -7.62 -10.62
CA PHE A 98 10.66 -6.81 -10.05
C PHE A 98 11.90 -6.90 -10.93
N SER A 99 12.39 -5.76 -11.42
CA SER A 99 13.74 -5.66 -11.94
C SER A 99 14.35 -4.34 -11.54
N LEU A 100 15.65 -4.34 -11.21
CA LEU A 100 16.35 -3.15 -10.77
C LEU A 100 16.22 -1.99 -11.78
N LYS A 101 16.31 -2.29 -13.09
CA LYS A 101 16.12 -1.29 -14.16
C LYS A 101 14.69 -0.74 -14.17
N ARG A 102 13.67 -1.59 -14.09
CA ARG A 102 12.25 -1.16 -14.06
C ARG A 102 11.93 -0.35 -12.83
N MET A 103 12.37 -0.79 -11.66
CA MET A 103 12.18 -0.08 -10.39
C MET A 103 12.84 1.29 -10.41
N THR A 104 14.10 1.38 -10.88
CA THR A 104 14.81 2.66 -11.00
C THR A 104 14.05 3.62 -11.92
N LYS A 105 13.57 3.15 -13.08
CA LYS A 105 12.75 3.96 -13.99
C LYS A 105 11.43 4.40 -13.35
N ALA A 106 10.73 3.49 -12.68
CA ALA A 106 9.45 3.79 -12.04
C ALA A 106 9.60 4.85 -10.95
N ILE A 107 10.65 4.77 -10.13
CA ILE A 107 10.95 5.78 -9.10
C ILE A 107 11.29 7.13 -9.75
N ILE A 108 12.17 7.16 -10.76
CA ILE A 108 12.51 8.40 -11.47
C ILE A 108 11.26 9.03 -12.10
N GLY A 109 10.43 8.23 -12.77
CA GLY A 109 9.19 8.68 -13.40
C GLY A 109 8.20 9.24 -12.36
N SER A 110 8.07 8.60 -11.21
CA SER A 110 7.25 9.08 -10.09
C SER A 110 7.74 10.40 -9.51
N ILE A 111 9.07 10.59 -9.40
CA ILE A 111 9.66 11.85 -8.91
C ILE A 111 9.55 12.98 -9.95
N SER A 112 9.84 12.66 -11.22
CA SER A 112 9.99 13.68 -12.28
C SER A 112 8.66 14.01 -12.97
N GLY A 113 7.62 13.19 -12.79
CA GLY A 113 6.34 13.32 -13.51
C GLY A 113 6.42 12.96 -14.99
N ASN A 114 7.55 12.44 -15.46
CA ASN A 114 7.80 12.08 -16.86
C ASN A 114 8.63 10.79 -16.93
N SER A 115 8.07 9.74 -17.53
CA SER A 115 8.75 8.45 -17.73
C SER A 115 9.60 8.38 -19.00
N TYR A 116 9.36 9.27 -19.97
CA TYR A 116 9.95 9.20 -21.31
C TYR A 116 11.45 9.52 -21.32
N ASP A 117 11.92 10.36 -20.40
CA ASP A 117 13.34 10.76 -20.34
C ASP A 117 14.30 9.60 -19.99
N CYS A 118 13.76 8.42 -19.69
CA CYS A 118 14.50 7.27 -19.16
C CYS A 118 14.28 5.99 -19.98
N GLU A 119 13.53 6.02 -21.08
CA GLU A 119 13.16 4.80 -21.82
C GLU A 119 14.39 4.09 -22.43
N ASP A 120 15.33 4.82 -23.01
CA ASP A 120 16.49 4.24 -23.70
C ASP A 120 17.77 4.17 -22.85
N LEU A 121 17.73 4.63 -21.60
CA LEU A 121 18.91 4.64 -20.75
C LEU A 121 19.27 3.23 -20.24
N ASP A 122 20.57 2.97 -20.20
CA ASP A 122 21.14 1.83 -19.50
C ASP A 122 21.10 1.99 -17.98
N LEU A 123 21.34 0.88 -17.28
CA LEU A 123 21.17 0.81 -15.82
C LEU A 123 22.03 1.83 -15.08
N GLU A 124 23.29 2.00 -15.47
CA GLU A 124 24.21 2.90 -14.76
C GLU A 124 23.79 4.39 -14.86
N PRO A 125 23.48 4.96 -16.05
CA PRO A 125 22.90 6.30 -16.15
C PRO A 125 21.61 6.47 -15.34
N LEU A 126 20.74 5.45 -15.33
CA LEU A 126 19.50 5.47 -14.54
C LEU A 126 19.80 5.56 -13.04
N GLN A 127 20.74 4.76 -12.53
CA GLN A 127 21.12 4.79 -11.13
C GLN A 127 21.75 6.12 -10.74
N ARG A 128 22.62 6.70 -11.58
CA ARG A 128 23.20 8.03 -11.35
C ARG A 128 22.11 9.11 -11.28
N ARG A 129 21.18 9.11 -12.22
CA ARG A 129 20.05 10.05 -12.23
C ARG A 129 19.16 9.89 -10.99
N LEU A 130 18.85 8.66 -10.58
CA LEU A 130 18.09 8.42 -9.36
C LEU A 130 18.82 8.97 -8.13
N GLN A 131 20.13 8.72 -8.03
CA GLN A 131 20.94 9.27 -6.95
C GLN A 131 20.94 10.80 -6.97
N GLU A 132 21.09 11.46 -8.12
CA GLU A 132 21.02 12.91 -8.24
C GLU A 132 19.69 13.49 -7.74
N LEU A 133 18.57 12.79 -8.00
CA LEU A 133 17.24 13.22 -7.55
C LEU A 133 17.05 13.09 -6.04
N LEU A 134 17.65 12.08 -5.41
CA LEU A 134 17.48 11.76 -3.99
C LEU A 134 18.56 12.36 -3.09
N ARG A 135 19.76 12.62 -3.63
CA ARG A 135 20.95 12.98 -2.86
C ARG A 135 20.72 14.24 -2.05
N GLY A 136 21.11 14.16 -0.78
CA GLY A 136 21.01 15.29 0.15
C GLY A 136 19.59 15.68 0.56
N LYS A 137 18.56 14.93 0.14
CA LYS A 137 17.17 15.16 0.54
C LYS A 137 16.73 14.16 1.58
N ARG A 138 15.85 14.62 2.48
CA ARG A 138 15.09 13.70 3.33
C ARG A 138 13.86 13.26 2.56
N TYR A 139 13.90 12.06 1.98
CA TYR A 139 12.81 11.55 1.17
C TYR A 139 12.01 10.46 1.89
N LEU A 140 10.72 10.35 1.54
CA LEU A 140 9.89 9.19 1.81
C LEU A 140 9.53 8.52 0.48
N LEU A 141 9.94 7.26 0.32
CA LEU A 141 9.55 6.42 -0.81
C LEU A 141 8.57 5.36 -0.34
N VAL A 142 7.39 5.28 -0.97
CA VAL A 142 6.47 4.17 -0.76
C VAL A 142 6.64 3.16 -1.88
N LEU A 143 6.92 1.91 -1.52
CA LEU A 143 6.92 0.76 -2.42
C LEU A 143 5.71 -0.11 -2.08
N ASP A 144 4.64 0.01 -2.89
CA ASP A 144 3.35 -0.62 -2.62
C ASP A 144 3.22 -1.98 -3.35
N ASP A 145 2.65 -2.96 -2.65
CA ASP A 145 2.38 -4.34 -3.10
C ASP A 145 3.63 -5.04 -3.64
N LEU A 146 4.68 -5.16 -2.82
CA LEU A 146 5.93 -5.84 -3.17
C LEU A 146 5.85 -7.38 -3.05
N TRP A 147 6.37 -8.09 -4.06
CA TRP A 147 6.36 -9.56 -4.13
C TRP A 147 7.75 -10.19 -4.31
N ASP A 148 8.79 -9.40 -4.55
CA ASP A 148 10.14 -9.92 -4.84
C ASP A 148 10.81 -10.44 -3.57
N GLU A 149 11.04 -11.75 -3.53
CA GLU A 149 11.71 -12.43 -2.42
C GLU A 149 13.22 -12.61 -2.66
N GLU A 150 13.76 -11.98 -3.70
CA GLU A 150 15.19 -12.05 -4.02
C GLU A 150 15.96 -10.98 -3.23
N GLN A 151 16.79 -11.44 -2.29
CA GLN A 151 17.56 -10.55 -1.44
C GLN A 151 18.59 -9.75 -2.24
N GLU A 152 19.23 -10.34 -3.24
CA GLU A 152 20.26 -9.66 -4.03
C GLU A 152 19.70 -8.46 -4.80
N ASN A 153 18.50 -8.63 -5.36
CA ASN A 153 17.75 -7.59 -6.05
C ASN A 153 17.48 -6.39 -5.14
N TRP A 154 16.97 -6.66 -3.94
CA TRP A 154 16.74 -5.63 -2.93
C TRP A 154 18.04 -4.94 -2.52
N GLN A 155 19.13 -5.67 -2.25
CA GLN A 155 20.41 -5.06 -1.86
C GLN A 155 20.96 -4.11 -2.94
N LYS A 156 20.86 -4.50 -4.21
CA LYS A 156 21.25 -3.63 -5.34
C LYS A 156 20.38 -2.39 -5.46
N LEU A 157 19.09 -2.47 -5.20
CA LEU A 157 18.22 -1.28 -5.19
C LEU A 157 18.51 -0.40 -3.98
N LYS A 158 18.62 -1.00 -2.79
CA LYS A 158 18.91 -0.30 -1.53
C LYS A 158 20.22 0.50 -1.63
N SER A 159 21.27 -0.05 -2.21
CA SER A 159 22.55 0.66 -2.37
C SER A 159 22.44 1.93 -3.23
N VAL A 160 21.56 1.94 -4.24
CA VAL A 160 21.27 3.13 -5.05
C VAL A 160 20.46 4.16 -4.25
N LEU A 161 19.51 3.69 -3.45
CA LEU A 161 18.63 4.52 -2.62
C LEU A 161 19.36 5.12 -1.41
N SER A 162 20.39 4.46 -0.86
CA SER A 162 21.20 4.91 0.27
C SER A 162 22.13 6.10 -0.04
N CYS A 163 21.59 7.15 -0.66
CA CYS A 163 22.27 8.42 -0.94
C CYS A 163 21.52 9.64 -0.38
N GLY A 164 20.35 9.43 0.24
CA GLY A 164 19.60 10.47 0.94
C GLY A 164 20.34 11.00 2.17
N ARG A 165 19.82 12.08 2.74
CA ARG A 165 20.32 12.60 4.04
C ARG A 165 19.69 11.83 5.21
N LYS A 166 20.21 12.08 6.42
CA LYS A 166 19.64 11.67 7.71
C LYS A 166 18.10 11.76 7.74
N GLY A 167 17.46 10.64 8.07
CA GLY A 167 16.00 10.51 8.10
C GLY A 167 15.34 10.03 6.80
N ALA A 168 16.10 9.75 5.74
CA ALA A 168 15.54 9.13 4.54
C ALA A 168 14.89 7.78 4.86
N SER A 169 13.68 7.57 4.34
CA SER A 169 12.83 6.46 4.75
C SER A 169 12.10 5.81 3.57
N ILE A 170 11.86 4.50 3.69
CA ILE A 170 11.04 3.71 2.77
C ILE A 170 9.91 3.07 3.56
N LEU A 171 8.68 3.22 3.07
CA LEU A 171 7.52 2.46 3.55
C LEU A 171 7.21 1.37 2.52
N VAL A 172 7.28 0.11 2.94
CA VAL A 172 6.99 -1.04 2.10
C VAL A 172 5.62 -1.59 2.47
N THR A 173 4.77 -1.89 1.49
CA THR A 173 3.58 -2.74 1.74
C THR A 173 3.74 -4.08 1.04
N THR A 174 3.44 -5.16 1.74
CA THR A 174 3.51 -6.52 1.15
C THR A 174 2.54 -7.47 1.86
N ARG A 175 2.25 -8.59 1.22
CA ARG A 175 1.51 -9.72 1.82
C ARG A 175 2.45 -10.82 2.32
N LEU A 176 3.73 -10.74 1.99
CA LEU A 176 4.71 -11.80 2.18
C LEU A 176 5.63 -11.43 3.33
N SER A 177 5.59 -12.19 4.43
CA SER A 177 6.47 -11.96 5.59
C SER A 177 7.94 -12.02 5.21
N LYS A 178 8.31 -12.92 4.29
CA LYS A 178 9.68 -13.04 3.78
C LYS A 178 10.18 -11.78 3.08
N VAL A 179 9.33 -11.11 2.29
CA VAL A 179 9.68 -9.81 1.67
C VAL A 179 9.95 -8.76 2.75
N ALA A 180 9.10 -8.72 3.78
CA ALA A 180 9.27 -7.78 4.88
C ALA A 180 10.55 -8.03 5.70
N GLU A 181 10.93 -9.30 5.91
CA GLU A 181 12.18 -9.69 6.57
C GLU A 181 13.41 -9.30 5.74
N ILE A 182 13.36 -9.51 4.42
CA ILE A 182 14.46 -9.15 3.51
C ILE A 182 14.66 -7.63 3.46
N MET A 183 13.56 -6.87 3.46
CA MET A 183 13.60 -5.43 3.21
C MET A 183 13.71 -4.56 4.45
N GLY A 184 13.07 -4.99 5.55
CA GLY A 184 12.94 -4.21 6.77
C GLY A 184 14.26 -3.91 7.45
N THR A 185 14.38 -2.68 7.97
CA THR A 185 15.41 -2.34 8.97
C THR A 185 14.86 -2.32 10.39
N VAL A 186 13.54 -2.51 10.52
CA VAL A 186 12.80 -2.61 11.78
C VAL A 186 11.83 -3.79 11.69
N PRO A 187 11.32 -4.29 12.84
CA PRO A 187 10.33 -5.36 12.84
C PRO A 187 9.11 -5.01 11.98
N PRO A 188 8.59 -5.96 11.17
CA PRO A 188 7.39 -5.72 10.37
C PRO A 188 6.19 -5.30 11.22
N HIS A 189 5.44 -4.32 10.74
CA HIS A 189 4.14 -3.96 11.31
C HIS A 189 3.05 -4.79 10.64
N GLU A 190 2.53 -5.76 11.37
CA GLU A 190 1.44 -6.61 10.91
C GLU A 190 0.09 -5.93 11.15
N LEU A 191 -0.66 -5.69 10.07
CA LEU A 191 -2.04 -5.25 10.19
C LEU A 191 -2.92 -6.38 10.64
N SER A 192 -3.57 -6.17 11.76
CA SER A 192 -4.63 -7.03 12.29
C SER A 192 -5.94 -6.82 11.54
N MET A 193 -6.85 -7.79 11.70
CA MET A 193 -8.25 -7.60 11.34
C MET A 193 -8.86 -6.47 12.17
N MET A 194 -9.73 -5.67 11.55
CA MET A 194 -10.48 -4.62 12.24
C MET A 194 -11.47 -5.25 13.23
N SER A 195 -11.85 -4.49 14.26
CA SER A 195 -12.93 -4.88 15.16
C SER A 195 -14.26 -5.05 14.41
N ASP A 196 -15.20 -5.81 14.99
CA ASP A 196 -16.55 -5.95 14.44
C ASP A 196 -17.27 -4.59 14.35
N GLU A 197 -16.97 -3.70 15.29
CA GLU A 197 -17.47 -2.33 15.37
C GLU A 197 -16.92 -1.46 14.24
N ASP A 198 -15.60 -1.44 14.03
CA ASP A 198 -14.97 -0.67 12.94
C ASP A 198 -15.37 -1.20 11.56
N CYS A 199 -15.44 -2.53 11.41
CA CYS A 199 -15.98 -3.16 10.21
C CYS A 199 -17.40 -2.67 9.92
N TRP A 200 -18.20 -2.50 10.98
CA TRP A 200 -19.58 -2.05 10.86
C TRP A 200 -19.70 -0.58 10.47
N GLU A 201 -18.89 0.29 11.06
CA GLU A 201 -18.85 1.71 10.68
C GLU A 201 -18.40 1.87 9.22
N LEU A 202 -17.36 1.15 8.81
CA LEU A 202 -16.91 1.13 7.42
C LEU A 202 -18.00 0.65 6.47
N PHE A 203 -18.72 -0.42 6.85
CA PHE A 203 -19.85 -0.91 6.07
C PHE A 203 -20.95 0.16 5.94
N LYS A 204 -21.34 0.80 7.04
CA LYS A 204 -22.40 1.83 7.02
C LYS A 204 -22.02 2.98 6.10
N ASN A 205 -20.80 3.49 6.24
CA ASN A 205 -20.28 4.57 5.41
C ASN A 205 -20.27 4.18 3.92
N ARG A 206 -19.79 2.98 3.58
CA ARG A 206 -19.78 2.50 2.18
C ARG A 206 -21.16 2.23 1.59
N ALA A 207 -22.08 1.71 2.40
CA ALA A 207 -23.41 1.31 1.93
C ALA A 207 -24.37 2.49 1.78
N PHE A 208 -24.25 3.51 2.64
CA PHE A 208 -25.20 4.61 2.78
C PHE A 208 -24.62 6.00 2.55
N GLY A 209 -23.29 6.16 2.53
CA GLY A 209 -22.62 7.46 2.41
C GLY A 209 -22.68 8.27 3.71
N PRO A 210 -22.04 9.46 3.73
CA PRO A 210 -22.06 10.38 4.86
C PRO A 210 -23.39 11.14 4.88
N THR A 211 -24.48 10.52 5.33
CA THR A 211 -25.75 11.21 5.59
C THR A 211 -26.23 10.94 7.01
N GLU A 212 -26.67 12.01 7.68
CA GLU A 212 -27.21 12.08 9.03
C GLU A 212 -28.31 11.04 9.30
N GLU A 213 -28.36 10.58 10.55
CA GLU A 213 -29.40 9.77 11.18
C GLU A 213 -30.23 8.89 10.23
N VAL A 214 -29.61 7.81 9.78
CA VAL A 214 -30.39 6.69 9.28
C VAL A 214 -31.01 6.00 10.50
N CYS A 215 -32.32 6.20 10.72
CA CYS A 215 -33.13 5.34 11.60
C CYS A 215 -33.09 3.90 11.07
N CYS A 216 -32.06 3.16 11.45
CA CYS A 216 -31.81 1.79 11.02
C CYS A 216 -32.55 0.84 11.94
N ALA A 217 -33.51 0.08 11.42
CA ALA A 217 -33.88 -1.16 12.06
C ALA A 217 -32.75 -2.17 11.82
N LEU A 218 -31.96 -2.47 12.85
CA LEU A 218 -30.91 -3.49 12.81
C LEU A 218 -31.54 -4.87 13.02
N LYS A 219 -31.34 -5.78 12.07
CA LYS A 219 -31.59 -7.21 12.30
C LYS A 219 -30.26 -7.94 12.28
N GLU A 220 -29.84 -8.36 13.47
CA GLU A 220 -28.65 -9.16 13.67
C GLU A 220 -28.96 -10.64 13.46
N LYS A 221 -28.13 -11.34 12.67
CA LYS A 221 -28.10 -12.80 12.66
C LYS A 221 -26.65 -13.27 12.71
N LYS A 222 -26.27 -13.87 13.84
CA LYS A 222 -25.04 -14.70 13.93
C LYS A 222 -25.32 -16.07 13.30
N LYS A 223 -24.49 -16.47 12.35
CA LYS A 223 -24.45 -17.85 11.83
C LYS A 223 -23.00 -18.25 11.60
N ASN A 224 -22.57 -19.35 12.22
CA ASN A 224 -21.26 -19.98 12.02
C ASN A 224 -20.05 -19.03 12.14
N GLY A 225 -20.00 -18.20 13.19
CA GLY A 225 -18.86 -17.29 13.43
C GLY A 225 -18.77 -16.09 12.48
N SER A 226 -19.62 -16.01 11.46
CA SER A 226 -19.74 -14.85 10.58
C SER A 226 -20.87 -13.93 11.04
N MET A 227 -20.56 -12.64 11.23
CA MET A 227 -21.56 -11.61 11.51
C MET A 227 -22.22 -11.17 10.20
N SER A 228 -23.51 -11.43 10.03
CA SER A 228 -24.29 -10.85 8.92
C SER A 228 -25.29 -9.85 9.50
N ARG A 229 -24.99 -8.57 9.34
CA ARG A 229 -25.88 -7.48 9.77
C ARG A 229 -26.68 -6.99 8.55
N LYS A 230 -28.01 -6.95 8.68
CA LYS A 230 -28.90 -6.38 7.66
C LYS A 230 -29.38 -5.01 8.11
N VAL A 231 -29.27 -4.04 7.22
CA VAL A 231 -29.81 -2.68 7.42
C VAL A 231 -30.98 -2.47 6.48
N SER A 232 -32.11 -2.06 7.04
CA SER A 232 -33.27 -1.57 6.29
C SER A 232 -33.46 -0.08 6.57
N CYS A 233 -33.47 0.73 5.51
CA CYS A 233 -33.69 2.17 5.59
C CYS A 233 -34.96 2.51 4.81
N GLY A 234 -36.04 2.88 5.52
CA GLY A 234 -37.32 3.24 4.91
C GLY A 234 -37.96 2.14 4.05
N PRO A 235 -39.08 2.43 3.36
CA PRO A 235 -39.89 1.41 2.68
C PRO A 235 -39.23 0.71 1.47
N TYR A 236 -38.06 1.15 0.97
CA TYR A 236 -37.56 0.69 -0.33
C TYR A 236 -36.06 0.34 -0.44
N LYS A 237 -35.25 0.41 0.64
CA LYS A 237 -33.81 0.05 0.54
C LYS A 237 -33.39 -0.93 1.62
N VAL A 238 -33.28 -2.21 1.22
CA VAL A 238 -32.58 -3.26 1.98
C VAL A 238 -31.31 -3.60 1.21
N ARG A 239 -30.14 -3.31 1.79
CA ARG A 239 -28.84 -3.77 1.26
C ARG A 239 -28.24 -4.76 2.23
N THR A 240 -27.84 -5.91 1.71
CA THR A 240 -27.09 -6.93 2.45
C THR A 240 -25.70 -6.97 1.84
N LEU A 241 -24.66 -6.65 2.59
CA LEU A 241 -23.29 -7.07 2.24
C LEU A 241 -22.79 -7.95 3.38
N SER A 242 -22.18 -9.07 3.01
CA SER A 242 -21.46 -9.92 3.94
C SER A 242 -20.02 -9.46 3.97
N CYS A 243 -19.50 -9.08 5.14
CA CYS A 243 -18.07 -9.17 5.37
C CYS A 243 -17.73 -10.67 5.48
N ARG A 244 -16.85 -11.15 4.59
CA ARG A 244 -16.18 -12.43 4.83
C ARG A 244 -14.90 -12.14 5.62
N PRO A 245 -14.56 -12.98 6.61
CA PRO A 245 -13.25 -12.94 7.24
C PRO A 245 -12.13 -13.15 6.22
#